data_AF-A0A2L0CQ33-F1
#
_entry.id   AF-A0A2L0CQ33-F1
#
_cell.length_a   1.000
_cell.length_b   1.000
_cell.length_c   1.000
_cell.angle_alpha   90.00
_cell.angle_beta   90.00
_cell.angle_gamma   90.00
#
_symmetry.space_group_name_H-M   'P 1'
#
loop_
_entity.id
_entity.type
_entity.pdbx_description
1 polymer ?
#
loop_
_entity_poly.entity_id
_entity_poly.type
_entity_poly.pdbx_seq_one_letter_code
_entity_poly.pdbx_strand_id
1 'polypeptide(L)'
;FKAIGTTLAGLAQCGAWGCFDEFNRIDISVLSVISTQLQTIRSALVMKLVRFTFEGVEIDMDAKVGIFITMNPGYAGRTELPESVKALFRPVVCILPDLELICLISLFSDGFLLAKVLAKKMTVLYKLAREQLSKQSHYDWGLRALNSVLRMAGVLKRSSPNISESLVLMRALRDMNYPKFVFDDVPLFLGLIRDLFPGMDCPRVGYPDFNAAVEKSLLDFGFIVLPDQMDKVVQMYETMMTRHSTMLVGPTGGGKTVVINTLCRAQAILGLPTRVNTLNPKACTVIELYGILDTVTRDWTDGLLSNIFRELNKPTEKQERRYILFDGDVDALWIEN
;
A
#
# COMPACT_ATOMS: atom_id res chain seq x y z
N PHE A 1 -10.65 6.94 -24.16
CA PHE A 1 -11.70 5.99 -24.61
C PHE A 1 -11.15 4.87 -25.51
N LYS A 2 -10.38 5.13 -26.58
CA LYS A 2 -9.85 4.09 -27.50
C LYS A 2 -9.07 2.95 -26.81
N ALA A 3 -8.23 3.28 -25.83
CA ALA A 3 -7.50 2.30 -25.04
C ALA A 3 -8.45 1.34 -24.30
N ILE A 4 -9.46 1.88 -23.61
CA ILE A 4 -10.49 1.11 -22.91
C ILE A 4 -11.31 0.26 -23.90
N GLY A 5 -11.68 0.81 -25.05
CA GLY A 5 -12.36 0.05 -26.11
C GLY A 5 -11.52 -1.15 -26.57
N THR A 6 -10.21 -0.98 -26.73
CA THR A 6 -9.31 -2.09 -27.09
C THR A 6 -9.26 -3.16 -26.00
N THR A 7 -9.20 -2.75 -24.73
CA THR A 7 -9.27 -3.68 -23.58
C THR A 7 -10.60 -4.42 -23.54
N LEU A 8 -11.72 -3.73 -23.73
CA LEU A 8 -13.06 -4.31 -23.75
C LEU A 8 -13.24 -5.30 -24.92
N ALA A 9 -12.74 -4.96 -26.11
CA ALA A 9 -12.74 -5.86 -27.26
C ALA A 9 -11.90 -7.12 -26.99
N GLY A 10 -10.76 -6.97 -26.31
CA GLY A 10 -9.94 -8.10 -25.88
C GLY A 10 -10.68 -9.00 -24.88
N LEU A 11 -11.29 -8.41 -23.86
CA LEU A 11 -12.08 -9.13 -22.84
C LEU A 11 -13.26 -9.90 -23.44
N ALA A 12 -13.98 -9.28 -24.40
CA ALA A 12 -15.11 -9.90 -25.09
C ALA A 12 -14.69 -11.11 -25.92
N GLN A 13 -13.55 -11.03 -26.62
CA GLN A 13 -13.03 -12.12 -27.45
C GLN A 13 -12.43 -13.26 -26.62
N CYS A 14 -11.79 -12.96 -25.48
CA CYS A 14 -11.15 -13.97 -24.65
C CYS A 14 -12.05 -14.57 -23.56
N GLY A 15 -13.24 -13.98 -23.32
CA GLY A 15 -14.17 -14.46 -22.29
C GLY A 15 -13.67 -14.27 -20.86
N ALA A 16 -12.81 -13.28 -20.62
CA ALA A 16 -12.24 -13.02 -19.30
C ALA A 16 -13.04 -11.99 -18.50
N TRP A 17 -12.79 -11.93 -17.19
CA TRP A 17 -13.41 -10.94 -16.31
C TRP A 17 -12.48 -9.74 -16.14
N GLY A 18 -12.95 -8.57 -16.54
CA GLY A 18 -12.29 -7.30 -16.28
C GLY A 18 -12.79 -6.68 -14.98
N CYS A 19 -11.91 -6.53 -14.00
CA CYS A 19 -12.16 -5.77 -12.78
C CYS A 19 -11.45 -4.41 -12.89
N PHE A 20 -12.20 -3.37 -13.22
CA PHE A 20 -11.66 -2.01 -13.35
C PHE A 20 -11.72 -1.31 -12.00
N ASP A 21 -10.55 -1.12 -11.38
CA ASP A 21 -10.42 -0.43 -10.11
C ASP A 21 -10.54 1.10 -10.30
N GLU A 22 -11.10 1.79 -9.32
CA GLU A 22 -11.26 3.26 -9.30
C GLU A 22 -11.90 3.88 -10.56
N PHE A 23 -12.91 3.21 -11.11
CA PHE A 23 -13.53 3.57 -12.39
C PHE A 23 -14.09 5.01 -12.43
N ASN A 24 -14.39 5.57 -11.26
CA ASN A 24 -14.92 6.92 -11.10
C ASN A 24 -13.86 8.04 -11.14
N ARG A 25 -12.61 7.73 -11.52
CA ARG A 25 -11.54 8.71 -11.82
C ARG A 25 -11.42 9.04 -13.30
N ILE A 26 -12.09 8.28 -14.16
CA ILE A 26 -12.11 8.53 -15.59
C ILE A 26 -12.93 9.78 -15.87
N ASP A 27 -12.42 10.65 -16.77
CA ASP A 27 -13.12 11.85 -17.20
C ASP A 27 -14.55 11.55 -17.70
N ILE A 28 -15.49 12.41 -17.35
CA ILE A 28 -16.91 12.25 -17.64
C ILE A 28 -17.17 12.12 -19.15
N SER A 29 -16.45 12.88 -19.99
CA SER A 29 -16.60 12.80 -21.44
C SER A 29 -16.20 11.43 -21.99
N VAL A 30 -15.20 10.81 -21.39
CA VAL A 30 -14.72 9.47 -21.75
C VAL A 30 -15.69 8.40 -21.25
N LEU A 31 -16.25 8.56 -20.05
CA LEU A 31 -17.27 7.66 -19.50
C LEU A 31 -18.52 7.58 -20.36
N SER A 32 -18.95 8.70 -20.96
CA SER A 32 -20.09 8.70 -21.89
C SER A 32 -19.85 7.82 -23.11
N VAL A 33 -18.66 7.83 -23.70
CA VAL A 33 -18.30 6.96 -24.84
C VAL A 33 -18.22 5.49 -24.39
N ILE A 34 -17.64 5.24 -23.21
CA ILE A 34 -17.55 3.89 -22.64
C ILE A 34 -18.95 3.31 -22.36
N SER A 35 -19.92 4.13 -21.98
CA SER A 35 -21.32 3.70 -21.81
C SER A 35 -21.86 3.04 -23.08
N THR A 36 -21.62 3.64 -24.25
CA THR A 36 -22.02 3.06 -25.54
C THR A 36 -21.30 1.75 -25.82
N GLN A 37 -19.99 1.68 -25.55
CA GLN A 37 -19.20 0.46 -25.73
C GLN A 37 -19.72 -0.70 -24.85
N LEU A 38 -19.96 -0.43 -23.57
CA LEU A 38 -20.50 -1.39 -22.62
C LEU A 38 -21.92 -1.82 -23.01
N GLN A 39 -22.76 -0.89 -23.48
CA GLN A 39 -24.11 -1.20 -23.94
C GLN A 39 -24.08 -2.14 -25.16
N THR A 40 -23.16 -1.92 -26.12
CA THR A 40 -23.00 -2.80 -27.28
C THR A 40 -22.64 -4.23 -26.86
N ILE A 41 -21.67 -4.39 -25.94
CA ILE A 41 -21.27 -5.70 -25.39
C ILE A 41 -22.44 -6.36 -24.65
N ARG A 42 -23.14 -5.60 -23.79
CA ARG A 42 -24.32 -6.08 -23.05
C ARG A 42 -25.43 -6.56 -23.99
N SER A 43 -25.75 -5.80 -25.03
CA SER A 43 -26.77 -6.16 -26.00
C SER A 43 -26.41 -7.46 -26.72
N ALA A 44 -25.16 -7.61 -27.15
CA ALA A 44 -24.68 -8.83 -27.79
C ALA A 44 -24.74 -10.05 -26.86
N LEU A 45 -24.44 -9.88 -25.56
CA LEU A 45 -24.59 -10.93 -24.54
C LEU A 45 -26.05 -11.34 -24.33
N VAL A 46 -26.97 -10.36 -24.23
CA VAL A 46 -28.41 -10.62 -24.05
C VAL A 46 -28.98 -11.36 -25.27
N MET A 47 -28.55 -10.97 -26.47
CA MET A 47 -28.94 -11.60 -27.73
C MET A 47 -28.21 -12.93 -28.01
N LYS A 48 -27.22 -13.30 -27.18
CA LYS A 48 -26.39 -14.51 -27.33
C LYS A 48 -25.71 -14.59 -28.70
N LEU A 49 -25.21 -13.46 -29.20
CA LEU A 49 -24.49 -13.41 -30.46
C LEU A 49 -23.10 -14.06 -30.34
N VAL A 50 -22.70 -14.82 -31.36
CA VAL A 50 -21.35 -15.39 -31.48
C VAL A 50 -20.36 -14.36 -32.03
N ARG A 51 -20.85 -13.46 -32.88
CA ARG A 51 -20.11 -12.34 -33.46
C ARG A 51 -20.95 -11.08 -33.40
N PHE A 52 -20.31 -9.94 -33.20
CA PHE A 52 -20.98 -8.65 -33.17
C PHE A 52 -20.04 -7.55 -33.65
N THR A 53 -20.62 -6.45 -34.12
CA THR A 53 -19.85 -5.27 -34.53
C THR A 53 -19.55 -4.41 -33.30
N PHE A 54 -18.27 -4.21 -33.02
CA PHE A 54 -17.77 -3.34 -31.95
C PHE A 54 -16.80 -2.30 -32.53
N GLU A 55 -17.07 -1.01 -32.31
CA GLU A 55 -16.25 0.10 -32.86
C GLU A 55 -16.03 0.01 -34.39
N GLY A 56 -17.01 -0.53 -35.13
CA GLY A 56 -16.96 -0.68 -36.58
C GLY A 56 -16.23 -1.94 -37.09
N VAL A 57 -15.73 -2.80 -36.20
CA VAL A 57 -15.08 -4.07 -36.54
C VAL A 57 -15.92 -5.24 -36.03
N GLU A 58 -16.07 -6.28 -36.84
CA GLU A 58 -16.72 -7.52 -36.41
C GLU A 58 -15.74 -8.33 -35.54
N ILE A 59 -16.13 -8.61 -34.30
CA ILE A 59 -15.33 -9.38 -33.35
C ILE A 59 -16.10 -10.59 -32.83
N ASP A 60 -15.37 -11.63 -32.46
CA ASP A 60 -15.93 -12.79 -31.77
C ASP A 60 -16.36 -12.42 -30.33
N MET A 61 -17.41 -13.06 -29.84
CA MET A 61 -17.94 -12.87 -28.49
C MET A 61 -17.93 -14.19 -27.71
N ASP A 62 -17.22 -14.22 -26.59
CA ASP A 62 -17.33 -15.30 -25.60
C ASP A 62 -18.30 -14.88 -24.47
N ALA A 63 -19.34 -15.69 -24.26
CA ALA A 63 -20.38 -15.45 -23.26
C ALA A 63 -19.88 -15.44 -21.80
N LYS A 64 -18.64 -15.87 -21.54
CA LYS A 64 -18.02 -15.85 -20.21
C LYS A 64 -17.52 -14.47 -19.79
N VAL A 65 -17.45 -13.51 -20.72
CA VAL A 65 -16.96 -12.15 -20.41
C VAL A 65 -17.74 -11.54 -19.24
N GLY A 66 -17.00 -10.92 -18.33
CA GLY A 66 -17.55 -10.24 -17.15
C GLY A 66 -16.90 -8.88 -16.99
N ILE A 67 -17.69 -7.85 -16.68
CA ILE A 67 -17.18 -6.50 -16.47
C ILE A 67 -17.64 -6.03 -15.10
N PHE A 68 -16.67 -5.75 -14.24
CA PHE A 68 -16.85 -5.28 -12.88
C PHE A 68 -16.10 -3.98 -12.69
N ILE A 69 -16.69 -3.08 -11.92
CA ILE A 69 -16.07 -1.81 -11.58
C ILE A 69 -16.07 -1.65 -10.06
N THR A 70 -15.04 -1.01 -9.53
CA THR A 70 -15.05 -0.49 -8.17
C THR A 70 -15.12 1.03 -8.22
N MET A 71 -15.73 1.62 -7.21
CA MET A 71 -15.74 3.05 -6.99
C MET A 71 -15.75 3.28 -5.49
N ASN A 72 -14.98 4.25 -4.99
CA ASN A 72 -15.23 4.76 -3.64
C ASN A 72 -15.70 6.21 -3.72
N PRO A 73 -17.00 6.46 -3.49
CA PRO A 73 -17.56 7.81 -3.45
C PRO A 73 -16.92 8.67 -2.37
N GLY A 74 -16.91 9.99 -2.56
CA GLY A 74 -16.53 10.96 -1.51
C GLY A 74 -15.02 11.19 -1.30
N TYR A 75 -14.16 10.58 -2.12
CA TYR A 75 -12.71 10.89 -2.12
C TYR A 75 -12.38 11.99 -3.14
N ALA A 76 -11.35 12.77 -2.84
CA ALA A 76 -10.88 13.85 -3.71
C ALA A 76 -10.48 13.33 -5.10
N GLY A 77 -10.76 14.11 -6.15
CA GLY A 77 -10.44 13.74 -7.53
C GLY A 77 -11.35 12.66 -8.15
N ARG A 78 -12.47 12.30 -7.49
CA ARG A 78 -13.43 11.31 -8.00
C ARG A 78 -14.74 11.98 -8.39
N THR A 79 -15.25 11.65 -9.57
CA THR A 79 -16.53 12.14 -10.09
C THR A 79 -17.65 11.14 -9.83
N GLU A 80 -18.89 11.62 -9.71
CA GLU A 80 -20.02 10.69 -9.77
C GLU A 80 -20.15 10.11 -11.18
N LEU A 81 -20.53 8.83 -11.26
CA LEU A 81 -20.78 8.21 -12.55
C LEU A 81 -22.03 8.80 -13.22
N PRO A 82 -22.02 9.01 -14.55
CA PRO A 82 -23.22 9.36 -15.28
C PRO A 82 -24.33 8.31 -15.12
N GLU A 83 -25.60 8.74 -15.09
CA GLU A 83 -26.75 7.83 -14.96
C GLU A 83 -26.80 6.77 -16.07
N SER A 84 -26.38 7.13 -17.30
CA SER A 84 -26.26 6.20 -18.42
C SER A 84 -25.29 5.05 -18.14
N VAL A 85 -24.22 5.29 -17.40
CA VAL A 85 -23.26 4.27 -16.98
C VAL A 85 -23.81 3.48 -15.80
N LYS A 86 -24.37 4.16 -14.79
CA LYS A 86 -24.95 3.51 -13.60
C LYS A 86 -26.03 2.49 -13.99
N ALA A 87 -26.86 2.79 -15.00
CA ALA A 87 -27.91 1.91 -15.51
C ALA A 87 -27.39 0.59 -16.13
N LEU A 88 -26.09 0.50 -16.44
CA LEU A 88 -25.47 -0.72 -16.96
C LEU A 88 -24.98 -1.67 -15.87
N PHE A 89 -24.84 -1.18 -14.64
CA PHE A 89 -24.25 -1.93 -13.54
C PHE A 89 -25.26 -2.22 -12.44
N ARG A 90 -25.04 -3.33 -11.72
CA ARG A 90 -25.76 -3.65 -10.50
C ARG A 90 -24.93 -3.18 -9.30
N PRO A 91 -25.42 -2.22 -8.49
CA PRO A 91 -24.66 -1.74 -7.35
C PRO A 91 -24.59 -2.81 -6.24
N VAL A 92 -23.41 -2.95 -5.66
CA VAL A 92 -23.16 -3.74 -4.45
C VAL A 92 -22.48 -2.82 -3.45
N VAL A 93 -23.02 -2.76 -2.24
CA VAL A 93 -22.59 -1.81 -1.22
C VAL A 93 -21.87 -2.56 -0.10
N CYS A 94 -20.55 -2.35 -0.01
CA CYS A 94 -19.67 -2.99 0.97
C CYS A 94 -19.27 -1.97 2.06
N ILE A 95 -20.10 -1.79 3.09
CA ILE A 95 -19.92 -0.71 4.08
C ILE A 95 -18.93 -1.07 5.18
N LEU A 96 -19.16 -2.16 5.90
CA LEU A 96 -18.38 -2.50 7.10
C LEU A 96 -17.95 -3.97 7.05
N PRO A 97 -16.64 -4.27 6.97
CA PRO A 97 -16.15 -5.63 7.10
C PRO A 97 -16.20 -6.08 8.57
N ASP A 98 -16.41 -7.37 8.80
CA ASP A 98 -16.24 -7.99 10.11
C ASP A 98 -14.75 -8.21 10.41
N LEU A 99 -14.15 -7.24 11.11
CA LEU A 99 -12.73 -7.28 11.44
C LEU A 99 -12.38 -8.41 12.41
N GLU A 100 -13.29 -8.81 13.30
CA GLU A 100 -13.03 -9.86 14.29
C GLU A 100 -12.96 -11.22 13.61
N LEU A 101 -13.90 -11.51 12.70
CA LEU A 101 -13.89 -12.74 11.92
C LEU A 101 -12.66 -12.84 11.01
N ILE A 102 -12.27 -11.73 10.36
CA ILE A 102 -11.06 -11.69 9.52
C ILE A 102 -9.81 -11.97 10.36
N CYS A 103 -9.66 -11.29 11.51
CA CYS A 103 -8.55 -11.54 12.44
C CYS A 103 -8.52 -13.01 12.88
N LEU A 104 -9.66 -13.56 13.25
CA LEU A 104 -9.77 -14.94 13.72
C LEU A 104 -9.28 -15.92 12.65
N ILE A 105 -9.80 -15.82 11.43
CA ILE A 105 -9.43 -16.72 10.34
C ILE A 105 -7.95 -16.57 9.99
N SER A 106 -7.43 -15.34 9.93
CA SER A 106 -6.03 -15.09 9.60
C SER A 106 -5.07 -15.61 10.67
N LEU A 107 -5.37 -15.40 11.95
CA LEU A 107 -4.54 -15.94 13.05
C LEU A 107 -4.60 -17.48 13.05
N PHE A 108 -5.78 -18.05 12.83
CA PHE A 108 -5.95 -19.49 12.77
C PHE A 108 -5.16 -20.10 11.60
N SER A 109 -5.15 -19.46 10.42
CA SER A 109 -4.36 -19.93 9.27
C SER A 109 -2.85 -19.84 9.47
N ASP A 110 -2.39 -18.92 10.33
CA ASP A 110 -0.97 -18.81 10.74
C ASP A 110 -0.60 -19.75 11.91
N GLY A 111 -1.53 -20.60 12.38
CA GLY A 111 -1.28 -21.65 13.38
C GLY A 111 -1.44 -21.19 14.83
N PHE A 112 -2.16 -20.10 15.09
CA PHE A 112 -2.49 -19.67 16.45
C PHE A 112 -3.64 -20.50 17.02
N LEU A 113 -3.41 -21.15 18.17
CA LEU A 113 -4.42 -21.95 18.87
C LEU A 113 -5.42 -21.07 19.64
N LEU A 114 -4.98 -19.92 20.15
CA LEU A 114 -5.80 -18.97 20.90
C LEU A 114 -6.40 -17.87 20.00
N ALA A 115 -6.49 -18.12 18.68
CA ALA A 115 -6.91 -17.13 17.67
C ALA A 115 -8.21 -16.40 18.03
N LYS A 116 -9.21 -17.09 18.61
CA LYS A 116 -10.49 -16.48 19.01
C LYS A 116 -10.34 -15.38 20.06
N VAL A 117 -9.55 -15.62 21.09
CA VAL A 117 -9.32 -14.64 22.16
C VAL A 117 -8.45 -13.50 21.64
N LEU A 118 -7.43 -13.83 20.86
CA LEU A 118 -6.47 -12.88 20.30
C LEU A 118 -7.11 -11.93 19.27
N ALA A 119 -7.99 -12.45 18.40
CA ALA A 119 -8.75 -11.64 17.44
C ALA A 119 -9.60 -10.58 18.16
N LYS A 120 -10.34 -10.98 19.20
CA LYS A 120 -11.14 -10.06 20.02
C LYS A 120 -10.28 -8.99 20.70
N LYS A 121 -9.13 -9.37 21.27
CA LYS A 121 -8.20 -8.40 21.89
C LYS A 121 -7.69 -7.39 20.87
N MET A 122 -7.33 -7.85 19.67
CA MET A 122 -6.82 -7.00 18.59
C MET A 122 -7.88 -6.00 18.10
N THR A 123 -9.11 -6.45 17.86
CA THR A 123 -10.19 -5.55 17.40
C THR A 123 -10.58 -4.54 18.47
N VAL A 124 -10.64 -4.96 19.73
CA VAL A 124 -10.88 -4.05 20.87
C VAL A 124 -9.77 -3.02 20.99
N LEU A 125 -8.49 -3.41 20.87
CA LEU A 125 -7.38 -2.45 20.90
C LEU A 125 -7.53 -1.38 19.82
N TYR A 126 -7.79 -1.79 18.57
CA TYR A 126 -7.93 -0.85 17.44
C TYR A 126 -9.13 0.07 17.61
N LYS A 127 -10.24 -0.44 18.15
CA LYS A 127 -11.41 0.36 18.48
C LYS A 127 -11.09 1.41 19.56
N LEU A 128 -10.48 0.98 20.68
CA LEU A 128 -10.12 1.87 21.78
C LEU A 128 -9.08 2.91 21.36
N ALA A 129 -8.07 2.50 20.59
CA ALA A 129 -7.04 3.41 20.10
C ALA A 129 -7.61 4.46 19.15
N ARG A 130 -8.58 4.10 18.29
CA ARG A 130 -9.29 5.05 17.44
C ARG A 130 -10.12 6.07 18.24
N GLU A 131 -10.69 5.65 19.38
CA GLU A 131 -11.57 6.48 20.20
C GLU A 131 -10.80 7.37 21.20
N GLN A 132 -9.64 6.92 21.69
CA GLN A 132 -8.89 7.58 22.77
C GLN A 132 -7.67 8.36 22.30
N LEU A 133 -7.01 7.94 21.21
CA LEU A 133 -5.82 8.65 20.73
C LEU A 133 -6.21 9.92 19.96
N SER A 134 -5.26 10.84 19.84
CA SER A 134 -5.47 12.06 19.08
C SER A 134 -5.80 11.78 17.60
N LYS A 135 -6.61 12.66 16.98
CA LYS A 135 -6.98 12.53 15.57
C LYS A 135 -5.85 13.04 14.68
N GLN A 136 -4.99 12.14 14.23
CA GLN A 136 -3.91 12.42 13.28
C GLN A 136 -4.25 11.93 11.87
N SER A 137 -3.87 12.69 10.84
CA SER A 137 -4.14 12.32 9.43
C SER A 137 -3.43 11.04 8.98
N HIS A 138 -2.32 10.67 9.63
CA HIS A 138 -1.53 9.48 9.30
C HIS A 138 -1.91 8.24 10.13
N TYR A 139 -2.87 8.35 11.04
CA TYR A 139 -3.35 7.18 11.79
C TYR A 139 -4.33 6.38 10.94
N ASP A 140 -3.98 5.12 10.71
CA ASP A 140 -4.78 4.17 9.92
C ASP A 140 -5.21 3.00 10.81
N TRP A 141 -6.51 2.96 11.12
CA TRP A 141 -7.18 1.90 11.87
C TRP A 141 -7.98 0.95 10.96
N GLY A 142 -7.79 1.05 9.64
CA GLY A 142 -8.50 0.26 8.65
C GLY A 142 -7.96 -1.17 8.49
N LEU A 143 -8.63 -1.94 7.62
CA LEU A 143 -8.31 -3.35 7.37
C LEU A 143 -6.88 -3.55 6.86
N ARG A 144 -6.32 -2.60 6.10
CA ARG A 144 -4.94 -2.70 5.58
C ARG A 144 -3.89 -2.62 6.69
N ALA A 145 -4.08 -1.73 7.66
CA ALA A 145 -3.21 -1.63 8.83
C ALA A 145 -3.29 -2.91 9.68
N LEU A 146 -4.51 -3.42 9.88
CA LEU A 146 -4.79 -4.67 10.59
C LEU A 146 -4.13 -5.88 9.92
N ASN A 147 -4.28 -6.04 8.59
CA ASN A 147 -3.63 -7.10 7.81
C ASN A 147 -2.10 -7.05 7.89
N SER A 148 -1.51 -5.85 7.98
CA SER A 148 -0.06 -5.70 8.14
C SER A 148 0.42 -6.24 9.48
N VAL A 149 -0.34 -6.00 10.56
CA VAL A 149 -0.02 -6.56 11.88
C VAL A 149 -0.19 -8.07 11.91
N LEU A 150 -1.28 -8.60 11.33
CA LEU A 150 -1.53 -10.04 11.28
C LEU A 150 -0.40 -10.78 10.56
N ARG A 151 0.03 -10.27 9.40
CA ARG A 151 1.17 -10.82 8.66
C ARG A 151 2.45 -10.83 9.49
N MET A 152 2.74 -9.74 10.21
CA MET A 152 3.89 -9.64 11.10
C MET A 152 3.80 -10.66 12.26
N ALA A 153 2.62 -10.81 12.86
CA ALA A 153 2.38 -11.79 13.92
C ALA A 153 2.63 -13.22 13.43
N GLY A 154 2.17 -13.57 12.22
CA GLY A 154 2.43 -14.86 11.60
C GLY A 154 3.93 -15.12 11.36
N VAL A 155 4.67 -14.11 10.86
CA VAL A 155 6.13 -14.21 10.70
C VAL A 155 6.84 -14.42 12.05
N LEU A 156 6.48 -13.63 13.06
CA LEU A 156 7.05 -13.74 14.41
C LEU A 156 6.73 -15.08 15.08
N LYS A 157 5.52 -15.63 14.85
CA LYS A 157 5.15 -16.95 15.38
C LYS A 157 6.00 -18.05 14.76
N ARG A 158 6.27 -17.97 13.45
CA ARG A 158 7.13 -18.93 12.74
C ARG A 158 8.60 -18.82 13.15
N SER A 159 9.12 -17.60 13.35
CA SER A 159 10.51 -17.41 13.78
C SER A 159 10.75 -17.84 15.23
N SER A 160 9.72 -17.78 16.07
CA SER A 160 9.85 -17.99 17.52
C SER A 160 8.72 -18.87 18.05
N PRO A 161 8.72 -20.18 17.74
CA PRO A 161 7.59 -21.08 18.03
C PRO A 161 7.30 -21.23 19.54
N ASN A 162 8.34 -21.14 20.37
CA ASN A 162 8.29 -21.33 21.82
C ASN A 162 7.73 -20.12 22.59
N ILE A 163 7.53 -18.98 21.92
CA ILE A 163 6.99 -17.78 22.57
C ILE A 163 5.46 -17.92 22.66
N SER A 164 4.89 -17.49 23.78
CA SER A 164 3.44 -17.39 23.98
C SER A 164 2.79 -16.59 22.84
N GLU A 165 1.72 -17.13 22.27
CA GLU A 165 0.96 -16.49 21.18
C GLU A 165 0.48 -15.08 21.54
N SER A 166 0.09 -14.88 22.81
CA SER A 166 -0.32 -13.57 23.30
C SER A 166 0.83 -12.56 23.28
N LEU A 167 2.05 -13.00 23.62
CA LEU A 167 3.24 -12.15 23.60
C LEU A 167 3.68 -11.85 22.15
N VAL A 168 3.55 -12.82 21.24
CA VAL A 168 3.81 -12.61 19.80
C VAL A 168 2.87 -11.56 19.23
N LEU A 169 1.56 -11.66 19.51
CA LEU A 169 0.60 -10.68 19.02
C LEU A 169 0.80 -9.30 19.66
N MET A 170 1.00 -9.24 20.97
CA MET A 170 1.30 -7.98 21.69
C MET A 170 2.50 -7.27 21.08
N ARG A 171 3.57 -8.03 20.77
CA ARG A 171 4.77 -7.52 20.14
C ARG A 171 4.49 -6.97 18.74
N ALA A 172 3.80 -7.74 17.89
CA ALA A 172 3.44 -7.30 16.55
C ALA A 172 2.59 -6.01 16.58
N LEU A 173 1.63 -5.92 17.50
CA LEU A 173 0.77 -4.75 17.69
C LEU A 173 1.57 -3.52 18.11
N ARG A 174 2.52 -3.68 19.04
CA ARG A 174 3.38 -2.61 19.51
C ARG A 174 4.32 -2.14 18.41
N ASP A 175 5.14 -3.04 17.87
CA ASP A 175 6.25 -2.68 16.98
C ASP A 175 5.74 -2.08 15.66
N MET A 176 4.57 -2.49 15.16
CA MET A 176 3.98 -1.95 13.92
C MET A 176 3.29 -0.59 14.09
N ASN A 177 2.84 -0.24 15.30
CA ASN A 177 2.09 0.99 15.53
C ASN A 177 2.92 2.07 16.25
N TYR A 178 3.86 1.67 17.10
CA TYR A 178 4.73 2.58 17.85
C TYR A 178 5.43 3.64 16.97
N PRO A 179 6.02 3.31 15.80
CA PRO A 179 6.72 4.31 14.98
C PRO A 179 5.82 5.40 14.41
N LYS A 180 4.49 5.19 14.40
CA LYS A 180 3.52 6.10 13.81
C LYS A 180 3.02 7.16 14.79
N PHE A 181 3.09 6.89 16.09
CA PHE A 181 2.44 7.74 17.09
C PHE A 181 3.22 9.02 17.34
N VAL A 182 2.48 10.10 17.58
CA VAL A 182 3.04 11.30 18.18
C VAL A 182 3.44 11.02 19.63
N PHE A 183 4.40 11.79 20.14
CA PHE A 183 4.99 11.57 21.46
C PHE A 183 3.93 11.45 22.58
N ASP A 184 2.91 12.30 22.56
CA ASP A 184 1.86 12.33 23.59
C ASP A 184 0.92 11.10 23.55
N ASP A 185 0.74 10.46 22.39
CA ASP A 185 -0.13 9.30 22.22
C ASP A 185 0.57 7.98 22.58
N VAL A 186 1.91 7.97 22.60
CA VAL A 186 2.71 6.76 22.90
C VAL A 186 2.39 6.19 24.29
N PRO A 187 2.39 6.98 25.39
CA PRO A 187 2.04 6.46 26.71
C PRO A 187 0.60 5.91 26.78
N LEU A 188 -0.35 6.58 26.12
CA LEU A 188 -1.75 6.16 26.07
C LEU A 188 -1.88 4.80 25.39
N PHE A 189 -1.26 4.63 24.23
CA PHE A 189 -1.28 3.36 23.50
C PHE A 189 -0.60 2.22 24.29
N LEU A 190 0.53 2.49 24.94
CA LEU A 190 1.19 1.50 25.80
C LEU A 190 0.35 1.13 27.02
N GLY A 191 -0.44 2.07 27.56
CA GLY A 191 -1.45 1.80 28.58
C GLY A 191 -2.51 0.82 28.09
N LEU A 192 -3.11 1.09 26.93
CA LEU A 192 -4.10 0.19 26.30
C LEU A 192 -3.55 -1.22 26.06
N ILE A 193 -2.29 -1.33 25.64
CA ILE A 193 -1.61 -2.61 25.48
C ILE A 193 -1.50 -3.34 26.82
N ARG A 194 -1.06 -2.66 27.89
CA ARG A 194 -0.91 -3.26 29.23
C ARG A 194 -2.25 -3.76 29.79
N ASP A 195 -3.33 -3.01 29.56
CA ASP A 195 -4.67 -3.39 30.02
C ASP A 195 -5.20 -4.64 29.30
N LEU A 196 -4.92 -4.78 28.00
CA LEU A 196 -5.35 -5.95 27.20
C LEU A 196 -4.44 -7.18 27.40
N PHE A 197 -3.20 -6.96 27.79
CA PHE A 197 -2.14 -7.96 27.93
C PHE A 197 -1.48 -7.86 29.32
N PRO A 198 -2.22 -8.09 30.42
CA PRO A 198 -1.72 -7.89 31.77
C PRO A 198 -0.62 -8.89 32.12
N GLY A 199 0.39 -8.42 32.86
CA GLY A 199 1.50 -9.26 33.35
C GLY A 199 2.46 -9.77 32.27
N MET A 200 2.42 -9.20 31.06
CA MET A 200 3.36 -9.54 29.99
C MET A 200 4.35 -8.42 29.73
N ASP A 201 5.63 -8.72 29.95
CA ASP A 201 6.72 -7.86 29.53
C ASP A 201 7.18 -8.26 28.13
N CYS A 202 7.23 -7.28 27.24
CA CYS A 202 7.70 -7.49 25.87
C CYS A 202 9.07 -6.82 25.71
N PRO A 203 10.19 -7.56 25.84
CA PRO A 203 11.50 -6.98 25.58
C PRO A 203 11.61 -6.58 24.10
N ARG A 204 12.39 -5.54 23.83
CA ARG A 204 12.57 -5.05 22.46
C ARG A 204 13.57 -5.92 21.68
N VAL A 205 13.27 -6.05 20.39
CA VAL A 205 14.19 -6.40 19.30
C VAL A 205 15.53 -5.67 19.34
N GLY A 206 16.60 -6.20 19.95
CA GLY A 206 17.93 -5.61 19.76
C GLY A 206 18.50 -5.97 18.39
N TYR A 207 19.04 -5.00 17.65
CA TYR A 207 19.89 -5.23 16.47
C TYR A 207 21.30 -4.68 16.75
N PRO A 208 22.15 -5.39 17.52
CA PRO A 208 23.43 -4.87 17.97
C PRO A 208 24.35 -4.45 16.81
N ASP A 209 24.46 -5.31 15.79
CA ASP A 209 25.32 -5.06 14.62
C ASP A 209 24.84 -3.85 13.81
N PHE A 210 23.52 -3.73 13.64
CA PHE A 210 22.92 -2.60 12.94
C PHE A 210 23.06 -1.30 13.74
N ASN A 211 22.85 -1.34 15.06
CA ASN A 211 23.02 -0.18 15.94
C ASN A 211 24.47 0.32 15.91
N ALA A 212 25.45 -0.59 15.95
CA ALA A 212 26.86 -0.25 15.83
C ALA A 212 27.19 0.35 14.44
N ALA A 213 26.61 -0.18 13.36
CA ALA A 213 26.78 0.38 12.02
C ALA A 213 26.15 1.77 11.87
N VAL A 214 25.00 2.01 12.50
CA VAL A 214 24.34 3.33 12.54
C VAL A 214 25.20 4.34 13.30
N GLU A 215 25.68 3.98 14.49
CA GLU A 215 26.56 4.83 15.30
C GLU A 215 27.83 5.20 14.54
N LYS A 216 28.50 4.19 13.95
CA LYS A 216 29.68 4.40 13.11
C LYS A 216 29.38 5.34 11.94
N SER A 217 28.27 5.13 11.23
CA SER A 217 27.88 5.99 10.10
C SER A 217 27.59 7.44 10.52
N LEU A 218 27.11 7.69 11.73
CA LEU A 218 26.87 9.05 12.22
C LEU A 218 28.19 9.74 12.55
N LEU A 219 29.09 9.04 13.25
CA LEU A 219 30.42 9.55 13.63
C LEU A 219 31.31 9.84 12.41
N ASP A 220 31.33 8.95 11.43
CA ASP A 220 32.14 9.09 10.21
C ASP A 220 31.77 10.34 9.40
N PHE A 221 30.54 10.83 9.53
CA PHE A 221 30.03 12.03 8.85
C PHE A 221 29.96 13.27 9.75
N GLY A 222 30.55 13.20 10.96
CA GLY A 222 30.64 14.33 11.88
C GLY A 222 29.32 14.71 12.55
N PHE A 223 28.34 13.80 12.62
CA PHE A 223 27.10 14.02 13.37
C PHE A 223 27.28 13.73 14.86
N ILE A 224 26.51 14.42 15.69
CA ILE A 224 26.37 14.08 17.12
C ILE A 224 25.42 12.88 17.22
N VAL A 225 25.84 11.86 17.96
CA VAL A 225 25.04 10.66 18.18
C VAL A 225 23.94 10.95 19.20
N LEU A 226 22.70 11.04 18.72
CA LEU A 226 21.51 11.21 19.56
C LEU A 226 20.75 9.87 19.64
N PRO A 227 20.50 9.34 20.85
CA PRO A 227 19.78 8.06 21.01
C PRO A 227 18.43 8.03 20.31
N ASP A 228 17.66 9.12 20.38
CA ASP A 228 16.36 9.22 19.72
C ASP A 228 16.48 9.17 18.19
N GLN A 229 17.54 9.75 17.63
CA GLN A 229 17.77 9.71 16.18
C GLN A 229 18.20 8.31 15.73
N MET A 230 19.07 7.64 16.49
CA MET A 230 19.42 6.24 16.24
C MET A 230 18.17 5.36 16.28
N ASP A 231 17.31 5.59 17.27
CA ASP A 231 16.06 4.85 17.42
C ASP A 231 15.15 5.00 16.19
N LYS A 232 15.07 6.21 15.63
CA LYS A 232 14.31 6.46 14.38
C LYS A 232 14.90 5.74 13.17
N VAL A 233 16.22 5.60 13.08
CA VAL A 233 16.85 4.80 12.00
C VAL A 233 16.49 3.32 12.14
N VAL A 234 16.48 2.78 13.36
CA VAL A 234 16.06 1.40 13.64
C VAL A 234 14.57 1.21 13.33
N GLN A 235 13.70 2.12 13.77
CA GLN A 235 12.26 2.08 13.46
C GLN A 235 12.00 2.10 11.95
N MET A 236 12.74 2.93 11.20
CA MET A 236 12.65 2.96 9.73
C MET A 236 13.09 1.61 9.13
N TYR A 237 14.20 1.04 9.60
CA TYR A 237 14.68 -0.27 9.17
C TYR A 237 13.66 -1.38 9.40
N GLU A 238 13.09 -1.47 10.61
CA GLU A 238 12.04 -2.45 10.96
C GLU A 238 10.78 -2.27 10.10
N THR A 239 10.37 -1.02 9.88
CA THR A 239 9.19 -0.71 9.05
C THR A 239 9.41 -1.15 7.60
N MET A 240 10.60 -0.89 7.03
CA MET A 240 10.95 -1.28 5.66
C MET A 240 11.15 -2.79 5.47
N MET A 241 11.33 -3.57 6.54
CA MET A 241 11.31 -5.04 6.44
C MET A 241 9.91 -5.60 6.22
N THR A 242 8.88 -4.90 6.70
CA THR A 242 7.48 -5.37 6.66
C THR A 242 6.67 -4.77 5.53
N ARG A 243 7.08 -3.60 5.02
CA ARG A 243 6.37 -2.84 3.99
C ARG A 243 7.31 -2.45 2.85
N HIS A 244 6.79 -2.50 1.63
CA HIS A 244 7.51 -2.10 0.42
C HIS A 244 7.67 -0.57 0.29
N SER A 245 6.82 0.20 0.96
CA SER A 245 6.86 1.67 0.96
C SER A 245 6.66 2.20 2.38
N THR A 246 7.40 3.26 2.70
CA THR A 246 7.40 3.91 4.02
C THR A 246 7.40 5.43 3.82
N MET A 247 6.55 6.13 4.57
CA MET A 247 6.52 7.60 4.59
C MET A 247 7.29 8.10 5.81
N LEU A 248 8.18 9.06 5.61
CA LEU A 248 8.90 9.72 6.69
C LEU A 248 8.31 11.10 6.95
N VAL A 249 7.48 11.21 7.99
CA VAL A 249 6.74 12.43 8.34
C VAL A 249 7.46 13.16 9.46
N GLY A 250 7.62 14.47 9.31
CA GLY A 250 8.24 15.31 10.34
C GLY A 250 8.44 16.75 9.86
N PRO A 251 8.75 17.68 10.78
CA PRO A 251 8.87 19.10 10.47
C PRO A 251 10.06 19.40 9.55
N THR A 252 10.06 20.61 8.96
CA THR A 252 11.21 21.16 8.24
C THR A 252 12.43 21.21 9.16
N GLY A 253 13.58 20.78 8.67
CA GLY A 253 14.81 20.71 9.47
C GLY A 253 14.85 19.57 10.51
N GLY A 254 13.83 18.72 10.61
CA GLY A 254 13.76 17.64 11.60
C GLY A 254 14.69 16.43 11.37
N GLY A 255 15.74 16.56 10.56
CA GLY A 255 16.74 15.50 10.36
C GLY A 255 16.29 14.28 9.53
N LYS A 256 15.14 14.36 8.83
CA LYS A 256 14.59 13.27 8.00
C LYS A 256 15.61 12.70 7.00
N THR A 257 16.27 13.59 6.26
CA THR A 257 17.30 13.24 5.27
C THR A 257 18.50 12.54 5.92
N VAL A 258 18.87 12.92 7.15
CA VAL A 258 19.93 12.26 7.91
C VAL A 258 19.55 10.82 8.25
N VAL A 259 18.30 10.59 8.67
CA VAL A 259 17.80 9.24 8.98
C VAL A 259 17.86 8.33 7.74
N ILE A 260 17.38 8.80 6.60
CA ILE A 260 17.39 8.03 5.33
C ILE A 260 18.82 7.70 4.89
N ASN A 261 19.70 8.71 4.89
CA ASN A 261 21.09 8.52 4.47
C ASN A 261 21.87 7.61 5.41
N THR A 262 21.63 7.73 6.72
CA THR A 262 22.26 6.89 7.75
C THR A 262 21.82 5.44 7.61
N LEU A 263 20.54 5.18 7.34
CA LEU A 263 20.04 3.83 7.06
C LEU A 263 20.80 3.18 5.89
N CYS A 264 20.94 3.90 4.77
CA CYS A 264 21.59 3.37 3.56
C CYS A 264 23.08 3.09 3.79
N ARG A 265 23.76 3.99 4.52
CA ARG A 265 25.17 3.83 4.89
C ARG A 265 25.36 2.67 5.87
N ALA A 266 24.51 2.55 6.88
CA ALA A 266 24.55 1.45 7.84
C ALA A 266 24.39 0.09 7.14
N GLN A 267 23.46 -0.02 6.18
CA GLN A 267 23.32 -1.23 5.35
C GLN A 267 24.59 -1.51 4.52
N ALA A 268 25.20 -0.48 3.93
CA ALA A 268 26.44 -0.63 3.18
C ALA A 268 27.61 -1.10 4.07
N ILE A 269 27.71 -0.61 5.31
CA ILE A 269 28.70 -1.06 6.30
C ILE A 269 28.52 -2.53 6.64
N LEU A 270 27.27 -3.01 6.70
CA LEU A 270 26.94 -4.43 6.93
C LEU A 270 27.13 -5.33 5.69
N GLY A 271 27.75 -4.83 4.63
CA GLY A 271 28.02 -5.60 3.41
C GLY A 271 26.82 -5.71 2.48
N LEU A 272 25.79 -4.89 2.67
CA LEU A 272 24.64 -4.79 1.76
C LEU A 272 24.62 -3.40 1.10
N PRO A 273 25.30 -3.22 -0.04
CA PRO A 273 25.31 -1.94 -0.74
C PRO A 273 23.88 -1.47 -1.02
N THR A 274 23.57 -0.25 -0.60
CA THR A 274 22.24 0.35 -0.76
C THR A 274 22.33 1.57 -1.65
N ARG A 275 21.56 1.58 -2.73
CA ARG A 275 21.45 2.68 -3.67
C ARG A 275 20.10 3.36 -3.51
N VAL A 276 20.09 4.69 -3.54
CA VAL A 276 18.88 5.51 -3.48
C VAL A 276 18.81 6.37 -4.73
N ASN A 277 17.69 6.26 -5.44
CA ASN A 277 17.35 7.12 -6.56
C ASN A 277 16.32 8.15 -6.07
N THR A 278 16.79 9.37 -5.86
CA THR A 278 15.93 10.47 -5.38
C THR A 278 15.30 11.19 -6.55
N LEU A 279 13.99 11.44 -6.47
CA LEU A 279 13.27 12.31 -7.39
C LEU A 279 12.30 13.21 -6.64
N ASN A 280 12.07 14.41 -7.18
CA ASN A 280 10.98 15.27 -6.72
C ASN A 280 9.80 15.09 -7.69
N PRO A 281 8.71 14.42 -7.27
CA PRO A 281 7.58 14.14 -8.16
C PRO A 281 6.86 15.40 -8.64
N LYS A 282 6.99 16.54 -7.92
CA LYS A 282 6.37 17.81 -8.29
C LYS A 282 7.26 18.70 -9.17
N ALA A 283 8.49 18.30 -9.43
CA ALA A 283 9.38 19.01 -10.34
C ALA A 283 9.04 18.76 -11.82
N CYS A 284 8.26 17.71 -12.09
CA CYS A 284 7.85 17.32 -13.43
C CYS A 284 6.32 17.25 -13.51
N THR A 285 5.78 17.34 -14.72
CA THR A 285 4.37 17.04 -14.94
C THR A 285 4.08 15.55 -14.75
N VAL A 286 2.82 15.18 -14.47
CA VAL A 286 2.40 13.77 -14.33
C VAL A 286 2.75 12.96 -15.58
N ILE A 287 2.63 13.57 -16.76
CA ILE A 287 2.98 12.98 -18.05
C ILE A 287 4.48 12.70 -18.15
N GLU A 288 5.34 13.64 -17.77
CA GLU A 288 6.79 13.43 -17.77
C GLU A 288 7.23 12.42 -16.71
N LEU A 289 6.50 12.32 -15.59
CA LEU A 289 6.81 11.39 -14.51
C LEU A 289 6.49 9.94 -14.91
N TYR A 290 5.29 9.66 -15.41
CA TYR A 290 4.80 8.31 -15.70
C TYR A 290 4.96 7.90 -17.17
N GLY A 291 4.92 8.85 -18.09
CA GLY A 291 4.92 8.62 -19.53
C GLY A 291 3.54 8.86 -20.15
N ILE A 292 3.50 8.87 -21.47
CA ILE A 292 2.28 9.09 -22.24
C ILE A 292 2.28 8.26 -23.52
N LEU A 293 1.09 7.77 -23.89
CA LEU A 293 0.83 7.19 -25.20
C LEU A 293 0.44 8.32 -26.15
N ASP A 294 1.20 8.50 -27.24
CA ASP A 294 0.84 9.47 -28.27
C ASP A 294 -0.50 9.09 -28.90
N THR A 295 -1.44 10.03 -28.93
CA THR A 295 -2.82 9.77 -29.41
C THR A 295 -2.92 9.61 -30.93
N VAL A 296 -1.93 10.10 -31.67
CA VAL A 296 -1.86 10.07 -33.13
C VAL A 296 -1.01 8.88 -33.58
N THR A 297 0.24 8.79 -33.11
CA THR A 297 1.18 7.74 -33.56
C THR A 297 0.95 6.42 -32.84
N ARG A 298 0.32 6.45 -31.65
CA ARG A 298 0.18 5.31 -30.73
C ARG A 298 1.53 4.77 -30.21
N ASP A 299 2.58 5.59 -30.27
CA ASP A 299 3.86 5.26 -29.66
C ASP A 299 3.87 5.61 -28.17
N TRP A 300 4.50 4.75 -27.37
CA TRP A 300 4.65 4.97 -25.95
C TRP A 300 5.94 5.75 -25.66
N THR A 301 5.82 6.88 -24.96
CA THR A 301 6.96 7.63 -24.42
C THR A 301 7.07 7.36 -22.94
N ASP A 302 8.19 6.78 -22.52
CA ASP A 302 8.44 6.47 -21.11
C ASP A 302 8.68 7.73 -20.28
N GLY A 303 8.04 7.79 -19.10
CA GLY A 303 8.30 8.82 -18.11
C GLY A 303 9.57 8.56 -17.28
N LEU A 304 10.00 9.57 -16.53
CA LEU A 304 11.16 9.53 -15.66
C LEU A 304 11.08 8.40 -14.63
N LEU A 305 9.96 8.27 -13.91
CA LEU A 305 9.77 7.23 -12.91
C LEU A 305 9.71 5.85 -13.57
N SER A 306 9.01 5.73 -14.70
CA SER A 306 8.91 4.47 -15.45
C SER A 306 10.28 3.96 -15.89
N ASN A 307 11.16 4.86 -16.36
CA ASN A 307 12.54 4.54 -16.70
C ASN A 307 13.37 4.12 -15.48
N ILE A 308 13.33 4.91 -14.40
CA ILE A 308 14.05 4.57 -13.15
C ILE A 308 13.57 3.22 -12.61
N PHE A 309 12.26 3.00 -12.57
CA PHE A 309 11.66 1.77 -12.08
C PHE A 309 12.08 0.57 -12.93
N ARG A 310 12.09 0.71 -14.25
CA ARG A 310 12.56 -0.35 -15.15
C ARG A 310 14.04 -0.67 -14.94
N GLU A 311 14.90 0.33 -14.85
CA GLU A 311 16.33 0.14 -14.57
C GLU A 311 16.58 -0.55 -13.23
N LEU A 312 15.87 -0.16 -12.17
CA LEU A 312 16.03 -0.75 -10.85
C LEU A 312 15.52 -2.19 -10.76
N ASN A 313 14.55 -2.58 -11.60
CA ASN A 313 14.04 -3.94 -11.67
C ASN A 313 14.82 -4.86 -12.62
N LYS A 314 15.85 -4.36 -13.32
CA LYS A 314 16.73 -5.22 -14.11
C LYS A 314 17.44 -6.23 -13.20
N PRO A 315 17.44 -7.53 -13.55
CA PRO A 315 18.09 -8.56 -12.76
C PRO A 315 19.59 -8.24 -12.63
N THR A 316 20.14 -8.50 -11.45
CA THR A 316 21.54 -8.20 -11.14
C THR A 316 22.08 -9.28 -10.22
N GLU A 317 23.29 -9.75 -10.49
CA GLU A 317 23.94 -10.81 -9.71
C GLU A 317 24.46 -10.31 -8.35
N LYS A 318 24.61 -8.99 -8.19
CA LYS A 318 25.05 -8.36 -6.95
C LYS A 318 23.91 -8.31 -5.94
N GLN A 319 24.17 -8.77 -4.72
CA GLN A 319 23.28 -8.60 -3.59
C GLN A 319 23.32 -7.14 -3.13
N GLU A 320 22.40 -6.32 -3.63
CA GLU A 320 22.27 -4.90 -3.27
C GLU A 320 20.81 -4.54 -2.97
N ARG A 321 20.60 -3.47 -2.18
CA ARG A 321 19.29 -2.85 -2.02
C ARG A 321 19.16 -1.62 -2.89
N ARG A 322 17.98 -1.45 -3.47
CA ARG A 322 17.63 -0.34 -4.35
C ARG A 322 16.38 0.33 -3.81
N TYR A 323 16.46 1.63 -3.56
CA TYR A 323 15.35 2.44 -3.07
C TYR A 323 15.06 3.57 -4.04
N ILE A 324 13.78 3.89 -4.19
CA ILE A 324 13.31 5.11 -4.85
C ILE A 324 12.83 6.04 -3.74
N LEU A 325 13.41 7.23 -3.67
CA LEU A 325 13.01 8.27 -2.72
C LEU A 325 12.23 9.36 -3.45
N PHE A 326 10.98 9.54 -3.07
CA PHE A 326 10.17 10.68 -3.50
C PHE A 326 10.37 11.82 -2.50
N ASP A 327 11.25 12.77 -2.83
CA ASP A 327 11.57 13.92 -2.00
C ASP A 327 10.72 15.12 -2.43
N GLY A 328 9.51 15.21 -1.86
CA GLY A 328 8.56 16.28 -2.14
C GLY A 328 7.23 16.06 -1.44
N ASP A 329 6.35 17.07 -1.56
CA ASP A 329 5.01 16.99 -0.99
C ASP A 329 4.16 15.93 -1.71
N VAL A 330 3.31 15.27 -0.94
CA VAL A 330 2.35 14.29 -1.46
C VAL A 330 1.09 15.02 -1.91
N ASP A 331 0.65 14.68 -3.13
CA ASP A 331 -0.58 15.18 -3.73
C ASP A 331 -1.29 14.01 -4.43
N ALA A 332 -2.63 14.02 -4.39
CA ALA A 332 -3.48 12.96 -4.92
C ALA A 332 -3.31 12.73 -6.44
N LEU A 333 -2.90 13.75 -7.20
CA LEU A 333 -2.70 13.66 -8.65
C LEU A 333 -1.56 12.72 -9.02
N TRP A 334 -0.44 12.74 -8.31
CA TRP A 334 0.70 11.90 -8.67
C TRP A 334 0.77 10.61 -7.85
N ILE A 335 0.40 10.61 -6.56
CA ILE A 335 0.61 9.45 -5.68
C ILE A 335 -0.35 8.28 -5.97
N GLU A 336 -1.50 8.57 -6.59
CA GLU A 336 -2.53 7.58 -6.89
C GLU A 336 -2.45 7.04 -8.33
N ASN A 337 -1.35 7.28 -9.06
CA ASN A 337 -1.05 6.72 -10.40
C ASN A 337 -0.03 5.58 -10.31
#